data_AF-A0A845X8F6-F1
#
_entry.id   AF-A0A845X8F6-F1
#
_cell.length_a   1.000
_cell.length_b   1.000
_cell.length_c   1.000
_cell.angle_alpha   90.00
_cell.angle_beta   90.00
_cell.angle_gamma   90.00
#
_symmetry.space_group_name_H-M   'P 1'
#
loop_
_entity.id
_entity.type
_entity.pdbx_description
1 polymer ?
#
loop_
_entity_poly.entity_id
_entity_poly.type
_entity_poly.pdbx_seq_one_letter_code
_entity_poly.pdbx_strand_id
1 'polypeptide(L)'
;MNQQPHEKTHTPQEYFAYVGSLESQEAIAALAKQMLSDRQYGLWAVALDAPERQLLKAFEAKLSHYQAVSRADWAALKEDCLLLFDSSIASTVDHLISALRTPAIAESAIRSASLALLRANELKAHQQAQTFMRDLLKRAIKSSSAASDN
;
A
#
# COMPACT_ATOMS: atom_id res chain seq x y z
N MET A 1 11.48 3.37 57.94
CA MET A 1 11.70 2.46 56.79
C MET A 1 11.07 3.12 55.58
N ASN A 2 11.89 3.65 54.66
CA ASN A 2 11.41 4.19 53.38
C ASN A 2 11.08 3.02 52.46
N GLN A 3 9.79 2.79 52.19
CA GLN A 3 9.38 1.95 51.07
C GLN A 3 9.58 2.77 49.80
N GLN A 4 10.55 2.39 48.98
CA GLN A 4 10.62 2.90 47.61
C GLN A 4 9.35 2.46 46.88
N PRO A 5 8.69 3.33 46.11
CA PRO A 5 7.56 2.92 45.29
C PRO A 5 8.06 1.90 44.27
N HIS A 6 7.44 0.72 44.27
CA HIS A 6 7.64 -0.25 43.20
C HIS A 6 7.29 0.42 41.87
N GLU A 7 8.29 0.64 41.01
CA GLU A 7 8.04 0.98 39.62
C GLU A 7 7.15 -0.10 39.04
N LYS A 8 5.92 0.27 38.66
CA LYS A 8 5.02 -0.62 37.93
C LYS A 8 5.75 -1.01 36.64
N THR A 9 5.97 -2.31 36.46
CA THR A 9 6.41 -2.84 35.17
C THR A 9 5.27 -2.61 34.19
N HIS A 10 5.37 -1.55 33.41
CA HIS A 10 4.42 -1.26 32.35
C HIS A 10 4.48 -2.35 31.30
N THR A 11 3.35 -2.99 31.01
CA THR A 11 3.30 -3.99 29.94
C THR A 11 3.40 -3.30 28.58
N PRO A 12 3.92 -3.95 27.51
CA PRO A 12 3.96 -3.34 26.17
C PRO A 12 2.60 -2.81 25.70
N GLN A 13 1.49 -3.42 26.16
CA GLN A 13 0.13 -2.95 25.89
C GLN A 13 -0.17 -1.56 26.50
N GLU A 14 0.51 -1.17 27.58
CA GLU A 14 0.37 0.14 28.22
C GLU A 14 1.16 1.25 27.50
N TYR A 15 2.21 0.89 26.75
CA TYR A 15 2.99 1.84 25.93
C TYR A 15 2.46 1.97 24.49
N PHE A 16 1.86 0.90 23.96
CA PHE A 16 1.30 0.85 22.62
C PHE A 16 -0.19 0.53 22.69
N ALA A 17 -1.00 1.55 22.97
CA ALA A 17 -2.46 1.47 23.14
C ALA A 17 -3.25 0.89 21.94
N TYR A 18 -2.55 0.48 20.87
CA TYR A 18 -3.14 -0.02 19.63
C TYR A 18 -2.86 -1.50 19.35
N VAL A 19 -2.02 -2.18 20.14
CA VAL A 19 -1.70 -3.62 19.93
C VAL A 19 -2.96 -4.47 20.09
N GLY A 20 -3.21 -5.35 19.12
CA GLY A 20 -4.39 -6.22 19.04
C GLY A 20 -5.62 -5.57 18.39
N SER A 21 -5.56 -4.27 18.04
CA SER A 21 -6.72 -3.55 17.48
C SER A 21 -7.03 -3.95 16.03
N LEU A 22 -6.08 -4.62 15.36
CA LEU A 22 -6.20 -5.06 13.96
C LEU A 22 -6.40 -6.57 13.84
N GLU A 23 -6.84 -7.26 14.89
CA GLU A 23 -7.11 -8.70 14.85
C GLU A 23 -8.50 -9.04 14.24
N SER A 24 -9.32 -8.04 13.93
CA SER A 24 -10.59 -8.28 13.22
C SER A 24 -10.40 -8.19 11.70
N GLN A 25 -10.89 -9.20 10.97
CA GLN A 25 -10.88 -9.17 9.50
C GLN A 25 -11.63 -7.96 8.92
N GLU A 26 -12.64 -7.45 9.62
CA GLU A 26 -13.36 -6.24 9.22
C GLU A 26 -12.47 -5.00 9.28
N ALA A 27 -11.73 -4.78 10.37
CA ALA A 27 -10.80 -3.66 10.47
C ALA A 27 -9.70 -3.76 9.42
N ILE A 28 -9.16 -4.96 9.19
CA ILE A 28 -8.16 -5.22 8.15
C ILE A 28 -8.73 -4.90 6.76
N ALA A 29 -9.95 -5.34 6.46
CA ALA A 29 -10.59 -5.08 5.18
C ALA A 29 -10.89 -3.58 4.98
N ALA A 30 -11.34 -2.87 6.02
CA ALA A 30 -11.56 -1.43 5.98
C ALA A 30 -10.26 -0.67 5.69
N LEU A 31 -9.16 -1.03 6.36
CA LEU A 31 -7.84 -0.46 6.13
C LEU A 31 -7.33 -0.76 4.71
N ALA A 32 -7.47 -2.00 4.25
CA ALA A 32 -7.10 -2.39 2.88
C ALA A 32 -7.89 -1.60 1.82
N LYS A 33 -9.18 -1.33 2.06
CA LYS A 33 -10.00 -0.48 1.17
C LYS A 33 -9.46 0.94 1.11
N GLN A 34 -9.11 1.53 2.26
CA GLN A 34 -8.50 2.87 2.29
C GLN A 34 -7.15 2.90 1.55
N MET A 35 -6.27 1.92 1.78
CA MET A 35 -5.00 1.80 1.07
C MET A 35 -5.18 1.61 -0.44
N LEU A 36 -6.27 0.98 -0.86
CA LEU A 36 -6.59 0.78 -2.28
C LEU A 36 -7.10 2.07 -2.94
N SER A 37 -8.06 2.75 -2.31
CA SER A 37 -8.88 3.79 -2.94
C SER A 37 -8.51 5.23 -2.60
N ASP A 38 -7.56 5.47 -1.69
CA ASP A 38 -7.14 6.84 -1.40
C ASP A 38 -6.73 7.57 -2.69
N ARG A 39 -7.24 8.79 -2.87
CA ARG A 39 -7.15 9.51 -4.15
C ARG A 39 -5.72 9.93 -4.50
N GLN A 40 -4.88 10.14 -3.49
CA GLN A 40 -3.55 10.70 -3.68
C GLN A 40 -2.47 9.65 -3.49
N TYR A 41 -2.62 8.81 -2.47
CA TYR A 41 -1.60 7.88 -2.01
C TYR A 41 -2.01 6.42 -2.15
N GLY A 42 -3.26 6.14 -2.54
CA GLY A 42 -3.78 4.78 -2.66
C GLY A 42 -3.22 4.03 -3.86
N LEU A 43 -3.30 2.71 -3.82
CA LEU A 43 -2.75 1.81 -4.85
C LEU A 43 -3.22 2.17 -6.26
N TRP A 44 -4.48 2.58 -6.42
CA TRP A 44 -5.00 3.02 -7.72
C TRP A 44 -4.33 4.28 -8.27
N ALA A 45 -3.94 5.20 -7.39
CA ALA A 45 -3.27 6.45 -7.78
C ALA A 45 -1.81 6.21 -8.21
N VAL A 46 -1.16 5.21 -7.61
CA VAL A 46 0.27 4.95 -7.80
C VAL A 46 0.61 3.85 -8.79
N ALA A 47 -0.34 2.97 -9.17
CA ALA A 47 -0.11 1.93 -10.16
C ALA A 47 0.39 2.51 -11.50
N LEU A 48 1.49 1.94 -12.02
CA LEU A 48 2.19 2.49 -13.17
C LEU A 48 1.88 1.75 -14.47
N ASP A 49 1.72 0.43 -14.40
CA ASP A 49 1.56 -0.42 -15.57
C ASP A 49 0.19 -1.14 -15.61
N ALA A 50 -0.07 -1.83 -16.72
CA ALA A 50 -1.32 -2.55 -16.93
C ALA A 50 -1.43 -3.82 -16.06
N PRO A 51 -0.37 -4.65 -15.90
CA PRO A 51 -0.43 -5.81 -15.00
C PRO A 51 -0.75 -5.46 -13.54
N GLU A 52 -0.16 -4.41 -12.97
CA GLU A 52 -0.50 -3.92 -11.63
C GLU A 52 -1.97 -3.55 -11.53
N ARG A 53 -2.50 -2.83 -12.53
CA ARG A 53 -3.92 -2.45 -12.57
C ARG A 53 -4.83 -3.67 -12.66
N GLN A 54 -4.43 -4.71 -13.38
CA GLN A 54 -5.19 -5.97 -13.46
C GLN A 54 -5.21 -6.68 -12.10
N LEU A 55 -4.06 -6.75 -11.41
CA LEU A 55 -3.98 -7.27 -10.05
C LEU A 55 -4.89 -6.48 -9.10
N LEU A 56 -4.89 -5.14 -9.17
CA LEU A 56 -5.74 -4.29 -8.33
C LEU A 56 -7.23 -4.52 -8.58
N LYS A 57 -7.67 -4.74 -9.83
CA LYS A 57 -9.07 -5.13 -10.11
C LYS A 57 -9.43 -6.45 -9.45
N ALA A 58 -8.56 -7.45 -9.56
CA ALA A 58 -8.78 -8.76 -8.97
C ALA A 58 -8.83 -8.69 -7.43
N PHE A 59 -7.93 -7.89 -6.84
CA PHE A 59 -7.91 -7.64 -5.40
C PHE A 59 -9.17 -6.91 -4.92
N GLU A 60 -9.57 -5.83 -5.61
CA GLU A 60 -10.76 -5.04 -5.29
C GLU A 60 -12.05 -5.88 -5.32
N ALA A 61 -12.20 -6.73 -6.34
CA ALA A 61 -13.34 -7.63 -6.47
C ALA A 61 -13.44 -8.60 -5.28
N LYS A 62 -12.31 -9.18 -4.85
CA LYS A 62 -12.26 -10.06 -3.67
C LYS A 62 -12.50 -9.28 -2.38
N LEU A 63 -11.86 -8.13 -2.23
CA LEU A 63 -11.94 -7.29 -1.02
C LEU A 63 -13.38 -6.77 -0.77
N SER A 64 -14.13 -6.51 -1.83
CA SER A 64 -15.54 -6.10 -1.75
C SER A 64 -16.42 -7.17 -1.09
N HIS A 65 -16.03 -8.44 -1.17
CA HIS A 65 -16.76 -9.58 -0.63
C HIS A 65 -15.90 -10.45 0.31
N TYR A 66 -14.96 -9.83 1.04
CA TYR A 66 -13.88 -10.55 1.76
C TYR A 66 -14.35 -11.69 2.68
N GLN A 67 -15.54 -11.59 3.26
CA GLN A 67 -16.13 -12.63 4.12
C GLN A 67 -16.50 -13.91 3.36
N ALA A 68 -16.79 -13.80 2.06
CA ALA A 68 -17.16 -14.91 1.18
C ALA A 68 -15.98 -15.45 0.37
N VAL A 69 -14.82 -14.80 0.41
CA VAL A 69 -13.64 -15.21 -0.36
C VAL A 69 -12.92 -16.33 0.37
N SER A 70 -12.75 -17.48 -0.29
CA SER A 70 -12.09 -18.62 0.32
C SER A 70 -10.59 -18.39 0.49
N ARG A 71 -9.96 -19.19 1.37
CA ARG A 71 -8.49 -19.20 1.51
C ARG A 71 -7.79 -19.57 0.20
N ALA A 72 -8.40 -20.42 -0.62
CA ALA A 72 -7.86 -20.82 -1.92
C ALA A 72 -7.92 -19.66 -2.93
N ASP A 73 -9.02 -18.89 -2.95
CA ASP A 73 -9.15 -17.70 -3.79
C ASP A 73 -8.10 -16.63 -3.46
N TRP A 74 -7.81 -16.46 -2.17
CA TRP A 74 -6.75 -15.58 -1.74
C TRP A 74 -5.36 -16.12 -2.12
N ALA A 75 -5.15 -17.43 -2.01
CA ALA A 75 -3.88 -18.05 -2.41
C ALA A 75 -3.60 -17.89 -3.91
N ALA A 76 -4.61 -18.09 -4.77
CA ALA A 76 -4.50 -17.85 -6.21
C ALA A 76 -4.09 -16.40 -6.51
N LEU A 77 -4.69 -15.42 -5.81
CA LEU A 77 -4.27 -14.02 -5.99
C LEU A 77 -2.84 -13.74 -5.49
N LYS A 78 -2.36 -14.46 -4.47
CA LYS A 78 -0.94 -14.38 -4.06
C LYS A 78 -0.02 -14.92 -5.16
N GLU A 79 -0.43 -15.97 -5.89
CA GLU A 79 0.34 -16.48 -7.03
C GLU A 79 0.47 -15.43 -8.13
N ASP A 80 -0.59 -14.67 -8.42
CA ASP A 80 -0.52 -13.53 -9.34
C ASP A 80 0.47 -12.46 -8.87
N CYS A 81 0.55 -12.21 -7.54
CA CYS A 81 1.53 -11.28 -6.97
C CYS A 81 2.98 -11.75 -7.22
N LEU A 82 3.24 -13.07 -7.23
CA LEU A 82 4.58 -13.63 -7.49
C LEU A 82 5.05 -13.37 -8.92
N LEU A 83 4.13 -13.29 -9.87
CA LEU A 83 4.45 -13.02 -11.28
C LEU A 83 4.88 -11.56 -11.50
N LEU A 84 4.49 -10.65 -10.60
CA LEU A 84 4.88 -9.24 -10.61
C LEU A 84 6.07 -9.00 -9.68
N PHE A 85 7.15 -9.74 -9.91
CA PHE A 85 8.39 -9.64 -9.15
C PHE A 85 8.92 -8.19 -9.13
N ASP A 86 9.35 -7.72 -7.96
CA ASP A 86 9.77 -6.33 -7.65
C ASP A 86 8.68 -5.24 -7.74
N SER A 87 7.43 -5.59 -8.05
CA SER A 87 6.32 -4.63 -7.96
C SER A 87 6.00 -4.31 -6.50
N SER A 88 6.12 -3.02 -6.15
CA SER A 88 5.71 -2.52 -4.83
C SER A 88 4.19 -2.57 -4.64
N ILE A 89 3.41 -2.47 -5.73
CA ILE A 89 1.97 -2.68 -5.72
C ILE A 89 1.65 -4.13 -5.37
N ALA A 90 2.27 -5.09 -6.08
CA ALA A 90 2.06 -6.51 -5.82
C ALA A 90 2.48 -6.92 -4.41
N SER A 91 3.61 -6.40 -3.91
CA SER A 91 4.05 -6.63 -2.53
C SER A 91 3.06 -6.06 -1.50
N THR A 92 2.48 -4.88 -1.75
CA THR A 92 1.43 -4.33 -0.88
C THR A 92 0.22 -5.26 -0.83
N VAL A 93 -0.26 -5.71 -1.98
CA VAL A 93 -1.41 -6.62 -2.09
C VAL A 93 -1.12 -7.96 -1.40
N ASP A 94 0.06 -8.55 -1.61
CA ASP A 94 0.48 -9.82 -0.98
C ASP A 94 0.41 -9.77 0.55
N HIS A 95 0.89 -8.66 1.13
CA HIS A 95 0.88 -8.45 2.56
C HIS A 95 -0.53 -8.20 3.09
N LEU A 96 -1.36 -7.42 2.40
CA LEU A 96 -2.77 -7.24 2.78
C LEU A 96 -3.55 -8.55 2.75
N ILE A 97 -3.32 -9.41 1.73
CA ILE A 97 -3.91 -10.75 1.68
C ILE A 97 -3.45 -11.59 2.88
N SER A 98 -2.18 -11.47 3.28
CA SER A 98 -1.65 -12.19 4.44
C SER A 98 -2.32 -11.75 5.74
N ALA A 99 -2.55 -10.44 5.92
CA ALA A 99 -3.31 -9.91 7.05
C ALA A 99 -4.75 -10.45 7.06
N LEU A 100 -5.46 -10.38 5.92
CA LEU A 100 -6.85 -10.84 5.79
C LEU A 100 -6.99 -12.34 6.10
N ARG A 101 -6.03 -13.16 5.69
CA ARG A 101 -6.03 -14.61 5.91
C ARG A 101 -5.63 -15.02 7.32
N THR A 102 -4.78 -14.25 7.96
CA THR A 102 -4.18 -14.61 9.26
C THR A 102 -4.18 -13.38 10.18
N PRO A 103 -5.31 -13.08 10.86
CA PRO A 103 -5.41 -11.89 11.68
C PRO A 103 -4.37 -11.79 12.81
N ALA A 104 -3.89 -12.94 13.33
CA ALA A 104 -2.83 -13.00 14.33
C ALA A 104 -1.49 -12.37 13.90
N ILE A 105 -1.27 -12.15 12.60
CA ILE A 105 -0.08 -11.45 12.08
C ILE A 105 -0.44 -10.13 11.39
N ALA A 106 -1.69 -9.67 11.50
CA ALA A 106 -2.22 -8.58 10.69
C ALA A 106 -1.42 -7.30 10.84
N GLU A 107 -1.03 -6.91 12.06
CA GLU A 107 -0.27 -5.68 12.31
C GLU A 107 1.09 -5.69 11.60
N SER A 108 1.80 -6.83 11.68
CA SER A 108 3.08 -7.00 11.00
C SER A 108 2.91 -6.94 9.48
N ALA A 109 1.90 -7.66 8.97
CA ALA A 109 1.59 -7.66 7.54
C ALA A 109 1.16 -6.26 7.04
N ILE A 110 0.33 -5.54 7.79
CA ILE A 110 -0.09 -4.16 7.47
C ILE A 110 1.11 -3.20 7.48
N ARG A 111 2.05 -3.37 8.42
CA ARG A 111 3.29 -2.60 8.42
C ARG A 111 4.09 -2.84 7.14
N SER A 112 4.28 -4.10 6.74
CA SER A 112 4.98 -4.44 5.49
C SER A 112 4.24 -3.91 4.26
N ALA A 113 2.90 -4.01 4.23
CA ALA A 113 2.07 -3.42 3.18
C ALA A 113 2.27 -1.90 3.10
N SER A 114 2.30 -1.21 4.24
CA SER A 114 2.51 0.24 4.31
C SER A 114 3.88 0.65 3.76
N LEU A 115 4.94 -0.09 4.08
CA LEU A 115 6.28 0.16 3.55
C LEU A 115 6.35 -0.04 2.03
N ALA A 116 5.69 -1.08 1.51
CA ALA A 116 5.59 -1.30 0.07
C ALA A 116 4.78 -0.19 -0.62
N LEU A 117 3.68 0.27 -0.03
CA LEU A 117 2.88 1.38 -0.56
C LEU A 117 3.68 2.69 -0.59
N LEU A 118 4.49 2.96 0.44
CA LEU A 118 5.39 4.12 0.45
C LEU A 118 6.37 4.05 -0.72
N ARG A 119 7.00 2.89 -0.96
CA ARG A 119 7.91 2.70 -2.10
C ARG A 119 7.20 2.89 -3.44
N ALA A 120 5.97 2.40 -3.59
CA ALA A 120 5.17 2.64 -4.80
C ALA A 120 4.91 4.14 -5.05
N ASN A 121 4.60 4.89 -3.98
CA ASN A 121 4.43 6.33 -4.03
C ASN A 121 5.72 7.06 -4.43
N GLU A 122 6.87 6.66 -3.87
CA GLU A 122 8.18 7.23 -4.23
C GLU A 122 8.50 7.02 -5.72
N LEU A 123 8.26 5.82 -6.25
CA LEU A 123 8.44 5.50 -7.67
C LEU A 123 7.53 6.36 -8.56
N LYS A 124 6.25 6.50 -8.16
CA LYS A 124 5.28 7.36 -8.87
C LYS A 124 5.74 8.81 -8.90
N ALA A 125 6.14 9.36 -7.75
CA ALA A 125 6.58 10.73 -7.61
C ALA A 125 7.81 11.01 -8.49
N HIS A 126 8.77 10.08 -8.51
CA HIS A 126 9.94 10.18 -9.38
C HIS A 126 9.56 10.23 -10.87
N GLN A 127 8.65 9.36 -11.32
CA GLN A 127 8.20 9.36 -12.72
C GLN A 127 7.41 10.64 -13.08
N GLN A 128 6.60 11.15 -12.15
CA GLN A 128 5.87 12.42 -12.33
C GLN A 128 6.82 13.60 -12.45
N ALA A 129 7.85 13.68 -11.60
CA ALA A 129 8.87 14.71 -11.67
C ALA A 129 9.64 14.67 -13.00
N GLN A 130 10.02 13.48 -13.48
CA GLN A 130 10.65 13.33 -14.80
C GLN A 130 9.74 13.80 -15.94
N THR A 131 8.46 13.43 -15.90
CA THR A 131 7.47 13.83 -16.92
C THR A 131 7.31 15.34 -16.95
N PHE A 132 7.14 15.95 -15.78
CA PHE A 132 7.03 17.40 -15.64
C PHE A 132 8.24 18.13 -16.26
N MET A 133 9.46 17.72 -15.92
CA MET A 133 10.67 18.35 -16.44
C MET A 133 10.79 18.19 -17.96
N ARG A 134 10.47 17.01 -18.51
CA ARG A 134 10.46 16.78 -19.96
C ARG A 134 9.48 17.71 -20.66
N ASP A 135 8.28 17.87 -20.12
CA ASP A 135 7.27 18.72 -20.74
C ASP A 135 7.59 20.21 -20.60
N LEU A 136 8.20 20.62 -19.49
CA LEU A 136 8.73 21.97 -19.32
C LEU A 136 9.78 22.29 -20.39
N LEU A 137 10.75 21.40 -20.60
CA LEU A 137 11.78 21.57 -21.63
C LEU A 137 11.19 21.62 -23.05
N LYS A 138 10.24 20.73 -23.37
CA LYS A 138 9.54 20.76 -24.67
C LYS A 138 8.85 22.10 -24.93
N ARG A 139 8.19 22.68 -23.92
CA ARG A 139 7.53 23.99 -24.05
C ARG A 139 8.55 25.09 -24.29
N ALA A 140 9.63 25.13 -23.52
CA ALA A 140 10.69 26.14 -23.65
C ALA A 140 11.37 26.10 -25.04
N ILE A 141 11.66 24.91 -25.56
CA ILE A 141 12.24 24.73 -26.89
C ILE A 141 11.30 25.27 -27.99
N LYS A 142 10.01 24.89 -27.93
CA LYS A 142 9.00 25.36 -28.91
C LYS A 142 8.82 26.88 -28.92
N SER A 143 8.83 27.51 -27.74
CA SER A 143 8.74 28.97 -27.66
C SER A 143 10.00 29.66 -28.21
N SER A 144 11.17 29.05 -28.04
CA SER A 144 12.43 29.60 -28.57
C SER A 144 12.49 29.52 -30.09
N SER A 145 12.02 28.43 -30.70
CA SER A 145 12.03 28.28 -32.16
C SER A 145 11.07 29.25 -32.85
N ALA A 146 9.92 29.53 -32.24
CA ALA A 146 8.93 30.47 -32.79
C ALA A 146 9.40 31.95 -32.73
N ALA A 147 10.34 32.28 -31.85
CA ALA A 147 10.88 33.62 -31.72
C ALA A 147 12.01 33.92 -32.72
N SER A 148 12.65 32.88 -33.28
CA SER A 148 13.77 33.00 -34.23
C SER A 148 13.36 33.06 -35.71
N ASP A 149 12.07 32.90 -36.02
CA ASP A 149 11.52 32.96 -37.38
C ASP A 149 10.86 34.33 -37.71
N ASN A 150 11.02 35.33 -36.85
CA ASN A 150 10.64 36.75 -37.04
C ASN A 150 11.88 37.64 -37.10
#